data_AF-A0A848Y4Z7-F1
#
_entry.id   AF-A0A848Y4Z7-F1
#
_cell.length_a   1.000
_cell.length_b   1.000
_cell.length_c   1.000
_cell.angle_alpha   90.00
_cell.angle_beta   90.00
_cell.angle_gamma   90.00
#
_symmetry.space_group_name_H-M   'P 1'
#
loop_
_entity.id
_entity.type
_entity.pdbx_description
1 polymer ?
#
loop_
_entity_poly.entity_id
_entity_poly.type
_entity_poly.pdbx_seq_one_letter_code
_entity_poly.pdbx_strand_id
1 'polypeptide(L)' 'MSDQKPVDKVPEGQARFFKTRQMEPNEKGFVGFETVWEPFQKEVEYETPKRP' A
#
# COMPACT_ATOMS: atom_id res chain seq x y z
N MET A 1 11.34 -30.72 -9.65
CA MET A 1 10.24 -29.76 -9.46
C MET A 1 10.33 -29.29 -8.03
N SER A 2 10.89 -28.11 -7.80
CA SER A 2 11.07 -27.53 -6.46
C SER A 2 9.71 -27.37 -5.78
N ASP A 3 9.53 -28.04 -4.65
CA ASP A 3 8.33 -27.99 -3.81
C ASP A 3 7.97 -26.52 -3.50
N GLN A 4 6.97 -26.00 -4.20
CA GLN A 4 6.42 -24.68 -3.92
C GLN A 4 5.62 -24.80 -2.64
N LYS A 5 6.24 -24.42 -1.50
CA LYS A 5 5.51 -24.26 -0.25
C LYS A 5 4.33 -23.31 -0.50
N PRO A 6 3.11 -23.66 -0.06
CA PRO A 6 1.99 -22.74 -0.15
C PRO A 6 2.38 -21.46 0.60
N VAL A 7 2.23 -20.31 -0.05
CA VAL A 7 2.48 -19.04 0.61
C VAL A 7 1.27 -18.73 1.48
N ASP A 8 1.47 -18.77 2.79
CA ASP A 8 0.43 -18.40 3.75
C ASP A 8 0.08 -16.92 3.57
N LYS A 9 -1.23 -16.63 3.57
CA LYS A 9 -1.74 -15.26 3.51
C LYS A 9 -1.50 -14.59 4.86
N VAL A 10 -0.59 -13.63 4.88
CA VAL A 10 -0.31 -12.79 6.05
C VAL A 10 -1.42 -11.73 6.15
N PRO A 11 -1.97 -11.47 7.35
CA PRO A 11 -2.94 -10.40 7.53
C PRO A 11 -2.38 -9.05 7.07
N GLU A 12 -3.25 -8.18 6.53
CA GLU A 12 -2.85 -6.83 6.14
C GLU A 12 -2.33 -6.04 7.35
N GLY A 13 -1.20 -5.36 7.18
CA GLY A 13 -0.66 -4.47 8.20
C GLY A 13 -1.35 -3.11 8.10
N GLN A 14 -1.95 -2.65 9.18
CA GLN A 14 -2.57 -1.33 9.23
C GLN A 14 -1.81 -0.42 10.19
N ALA A 15 -1.26 0.67 9.64
CA ALA A 15 -0.71 1.78 10.41
C ALA A 15 -1.57 3.03 10.18
N ARG A 16 -1.35 4.06 11.00
CA ARG A 16 -2.18 5.28 11.01
C ARG A 16 -2.24 6.03 9.68
N PHE A 17 -1.22 5.90 8.83
CA PHE A 17 -1.09 6.65 7.57
C PHE A 17 -0.72 5.77 6.37
N PHE A 18 -0.65 4.46 6.57
CA PHE A 18 -0.36 3.53 5.49
C PHE A 18 -0.87 2.14 5.80
N LYS A 19 -1.23 1.42 4.75
CA LYS A 19 -1.64 0.02 4.78
C LYS A 19 -0.64 -0.80 3.99
N THR A 20 -0.20 -1.91 4.55
CA THR A 20 0.67 -2.86 3.87
C THR A 20 -0.14 -4.10 3.50
N ARG A 21 -0.17 -4.42 2.20
CA ARG A 21 -0.86 -5.61 1.67
C ARG A 21 0.14 -6.56 1.03
N GLN A 22 -0.09 -7.85 1.23
CA GLN A 22 0.71 -8.90 0.61
C GLN A 22 0.35 -9.00 -0.87
N MET A 23 1.34 -8.90 -1.76
CA MET A 23 1.15 -9.01 -3.20
C MET A 23 0.99 -10.47 -3.63
N GLU A 24 0.55 -10.69 -4.86
CA GLU A 24 0.53 -12.04 -5.43
C GLU A 24 1.96 -12.58 -5.61
N PRO A 25 2.17 -13.91 -5.43
CA PRO A 25 3.46 -14.52 -5.68
C PRO A 25 3.89 -14.36 -7.14
N ASN A 26 5.16 -14.02 -7.36
CA ASN A 26 5.72 -14.01 -8.71
C ASN A 26 5.99 -15.44 -9.25
N GLU A 27 6.39 -15.56 -10.52
CA GLU A 27 6.68 -16.85 -11.19
C GLU A 27 7.76 -17.70 -10.48
N LYS A 28 8.52 -17.10 -9.56
CA LYS A 28 9.57 -17.75 -8.76
C LYS A 28 9.13 -18.00 -7.30
N GLY A 29 7.86 -17.73 -6.97
CA GLY A 29 7.28 -17.94 -5.63
C GLY A 29 7.64 -16.86 -4.60
N PHE A 30 8.21 -15.72 -5.00
CA PHE A 30 8.46 -14.62 -4.08
C PHE A 30 7.20 -13.79 -3.89
N VAL A 31 6.97 -13.38 -2.65
CA VAL A 31 5.82 -12.57 -2.27
C VAL A 31 6.30 -11.19 -1.85
N GLY A 32 5.89 -10.18 -2.61
CA GLY A 32 6.14 -8.77 -2.29
C GLY A 32 5.12 -8.23 -1.29
N PHE A 33 5.43 -7.06 -0.71
CA PHE A 33 4.48 -6.27 0.06
C PHE A 33 4.35 -4.90 -0.58
N GLU A 34 3.11 -4.45 -0.78
CA GLU A 34 2.82 -3.12 -1.27
C GLU A 34 2.41 -2.23 -0.10
N THR A 35 2.95 -1.01 -0.03
CA THR A 35 2.57 -0.01 0.97
C THR A 35 1.76 1.08 0.30
N VAL A 36 0.49 1.18 0.69
CA VAL A 36 -0.44 2.22 0.23
C VAL A 36 -0.49 3.32 1.28
N TRP A 37 -0.15 4.55 0.89
CA TRP A 37 -0.18 5.72 1.77
C TRP A 37 -1.55 6.39 1.76
N GLU A 38 -2.07 6.68 2.94
CA GLU A 38 -3.30 7.45 3.09
C GLU A 38 -2.97 8.95 3.18
N PRO A 39 -3.71 9.82 2.47
CA PRO A 39 -3.45 11.26 2.49
C PRO A 39 -3.61 11.80 3.91
N PHE A 40 -2.56 12.41 4.42
CA PHE A 40 -2.53 12.97 5.78
C PHE A 40 -3.19 14.36 5.85
N GLN A 41 -3.15 15.11 4.76
CA GLN A 41 -3.62 16.50 4.71
C GLN A 41 -4.88 16.60 3.86
N LYS A 42 -5.76 17.52 4.26
CA LYS A 42 -6.91 17.89 3.43
C LYS A 42 -6.39 18.72 2.25
N GLU A 43 -6.60 18.24 1.04
CA GLU A 43 -6.41 19.05 -0.16
C GLU A 43 -7.54 20.09 -0.22
N VAL A 44 -7.14 21.37 -0.28
CA VAL A 44 -8.04 22.50 -0.48
C VAL A 44 -7.62 23.17 -1.76
N GLU A 45 -8.58 23.48 -2.63
CA GLU A 45 -8.30 24.19 -3.87
C GLU A 45 -7.72 25.58 -3.57
N TYR A 46 -6.72 25.98 -4.35
CA TYR A 46 -6.10 27.29 -4.19
C TYR A 46 -7.09 28.40 -4.60
N GLU A 47 -7.52 29.20 -3.63
CA GLU A 47 -8.32 30.39 -3.90
C GLU A 47 -7.40 31.60 -4.10
N THR A 48 -7.56 32.29 -5.23
CA THR A 48 -6.82 33.53 -5.47
C THR A 48 -7.30 34.58 -4.45
N PRO A 49 -6.40 35.15 -3.63
CA PRO A 49 -6.80 36.13 -2.63
C PRO A 49 -7.47 37.32 -3.31
N LYS A 50 -8.55 37.84 -2.69
CA LYS A 50 -9.24 39.04 -3.20
C LYS A 50 -8.24 40.19 -3.25
N ARG A 51 -8.20 40.90 -4.39
CA ARG A 51 -7.34 42.07 -4.57
C ARG A 51 -7.67 43.12 -3.49
N PRO A 52 -6.65 43.83 -2.98
CA PRO A 52 -6.83 44.87 -1.96
C PRO A 52 -7.72 46.01 -2.47
#